data_AF-A0A932VRH3-F1
#
_entry.id   AF-A0A932VRH3-F1
#
_cell.length_a   1.000
_cell.length_b   1.000
_cell.length_c   1.000
_cell.angle_alpha   90.00
_cell.angle_beta   90.00
_cell.angle_gamma   90.00
#
_symmetry.space_group_name_H-M   'P 1'
#
loop_
_entity.id
_entity.type
_entity.pdbx_description
1 polymer ?
#
loop_
_entity_poly.entity_id
_entity_poly.type
_entity_poly.pdbx_seq_one_letter_code
_entity_poly.pdbx_strand_id
1 'polypeptide(L)'
;MEEIHYPTRKFSYRGKQFTVPILSKEGFFIEPSVEDNKIKIPSGSPIIKNLNKVWNLKNFKIPRQPISLGIIPTFEQGQFSLQGIPRTLDMPIKFPGSEFRVPKEFRQLFPLIQRIANYERVINKSCYDEYYCYMSVDQALVKAGVLQREAPAHVDGFQGARWNPKVRCNHTYVISDALPTAYYHQPFELDDLDEARHNFFWEFNRQVAMTNSEFVWYPAQYELNLMDCYTVHRGVEAEVDTYRTWVRLSFEVRTFDRLGNTHNPMFNYNWKMVERDIEGLKLVAFDPTCEPSLRVFPHEGLDGSPNKPGNKTKPNLKPKG
;
A
#
# COMPACT_ATOMS: atom_id res chain seq x y z
N MET A 1 -15.05 -25.72 0.91
CA MET A 1 -15.54 -24.43 1.45
C MET A 1 -16.30 -23.75 0.34
N GLU A 2 -17.58 -23.45 0.55
CA GLU A 2 -18.34 -22.63 -0.41
C GLU A 2 -17.73 -21.23 -0.42
N GLU A 3 -17.48 -20.71 -1.62
CA GLU A 3 -16.88 -19.41 -1.82
C GLU A 3 -17.92 -18.35 -1.44
N ILE A 4 -17.66 -17.53 -0.41
CA ILE A 4 -18.60 -16.49 0.01
C ILE A 4 -18.67 -15.42 -1.09
N HIS A 5 -19.80 -15.36 -1.78
CA HIS A 5 -20.03 -14.40 -2.86
C HIS A 5 -20.68 -13.13 -2.31
N TYR A 6 -19.92 -12.04 -2.28
CA TYR A 6 -20.47 -10.72 -1.97
C TYR A 6 -21.09 -10.07 -3.21
N PRO A 7 -22.19 -9.32 -3.07
CA PRO A 7 -22.67 -8.47 -4.15
C PRO A 7 -21.57 -7.47 -4.54
N THR A 8 -21.34 -7.27 -5.84
CA THR A 8 -20.30 -6.37 -6.35
C THR A 8 -20.85 -5.42 -7.40
N ARG A 9 -20.19 -4.27 -7.55
CA ARG A 9 -20.35 -3.36 -8.69
C ARG A 9 -19.13 -3.49 -9.60
N LYS A 10 -19.38 -3.60 -10.90
CA LYS A 10 -18.32 -3.62 -11.93
C LYS A 10 -18.06 -2.21 -12.41
N PHE A 11 -16.77 -1.90 -12.59
CA PHE A 11 -16.30 -0.66 -13.17
C PHE A 11 -15.26 -0.99 -14.24
N SER A 12 -15.17 -0.12 -15.24
CA SER A 12 -14.14 -0.21 -16.25
C SER A 12 -13.70 1.19 -16.68
N TYR A 13 -12.40 1.35 -16.90
CA TYR A 13 -11.84 2.51 -17.58
C TYR A 13 -10.47 2.13 -18.16
N ARG A 14 -10.11 2.67 -19.33
CA ARG A 14 -8.82 2.43 -19.99
C ARG A 14 -8.45 0.94 -20.14
N GLY A 15 -9.45 0.10 -20.44
CA GLY A 15 -9.27 -1.35 -20.59
C GLY A 15 -9.09 -2.13 -19.27
N LYS A 16 -8.95 -1.44 -18.14
CA LYS A 16 -8.94 -2.05 -16.80
C LYS A 16 -10.38 -2.34 -16.38
N GLN A 17 -10.62 -3.53 -15.83
CA GLN A 17 -11.89 -3.92 -15.22
C GLN A 17 -11.64 -4.28 -13.76
N PHE A 18 -12.52 -3.82 -12.87
CA PHE A 18 -12.47 -4.19 -11.46
C PHE A 18 -13.86 -4.26 -10.86
N THR A 19 -13.97 -5.08 -9.82
CA THR A 19 -15.16 -5.25 -9.01
C THR A 19 -14.94 -4.58 -7.66
N VAL A 20 -15.96 -3.91 -7.17
CA VAL A 20 -15.99 -3.29 -5.85
C VAL A 20 -17.11 -3.93 -5.05
N PRO A 21 -16.86 -4.44 -3.83
CA PRO A 21 -17.91 -5.06 -3.03
C PRO A 21 -18.95 -4.03 -2.58
N ILE A 22 -20.20 -4.47 -2.46
CA ILE A 22 -21.26 -3.75 -1.78
C ILE A 22 -21.30 -4.29 -0.35
N LEU A 23 -21.03 -3.41 0.62
CA LEU A 23 -20.86 -3.76 2.02
C LEU A 23 -22.11 -3.40 2.84
N SER A 24 -22.17 -3.92 4.06
CA SER A 24 -23.25 -3.68 5.00
C SER A 24 -23.12 -2.32 5.72
N LYS A 25 -24.27 -1.68 6.01
CA LYS A 25 -24.35 -0.49 6.90
C LYS A 25 -24.11 -0.84 8.38
N GLU A 26 -24.22 -2.12 8.72
CA GLU A 26 -23.91 -2.65 10.04
C GLU A 26 -22.42 -2.99 10.15
N GLY A 27 -21.88 -2.87 11.35
CA GLY A 27 -20.48 -3.12 11.60
C GLY A 27 -20.12 -2.96 13.06
N PHE A 28 -18.88 -2.56 13.30
CA PHE A 28 -18.36 -2.31 14.62
C PHE A 28 -17.53 -1.03 14.64
N PHE A 29 -17.38 -0.50 15.85
CA PHE A 29 -16.59 0.68 16.13
C PHE A 29 -15.29 0.28 16.79
N ILE A 30 -14.24 1.05 16.55
CA ILE A 30 -12.96 0.92 17.26
C ILE A 30 -12.62 2.28 17.87
N GLU A 31 -12.43 2.26 19.18
CA GLU A 31 -11.91 3.37 19.95
C GLU A 31 -10.47 3.04 20.35
N PRO A 32 -9.48 3.90 20.04
CA PRO A 32 -8.11 3.64 20.42
C PRO A 32 -7.92 3.75 21.94
N SER A 33 -7.14 2.83 22.50
CA SER A 33 -6.71 2.80 23.90
C SER A 33 -5.19 2.94 23.95
N VAL A 34 -4.70 4.03 24.55
CA VAL A 34 -3.26 4.32 24.65
C VAL A 34 -2.59 3.39 25.65
N GLU A 35 -3.33 3.02 26.69
CA GLU A 35 -2.91 2.14 27.79
C GLU A 35 -2.68 0.70 27.31
N ASP A 36 -3.39 0.29 26.27
CA ASP A 36 -3.28 -1.04 25.66
C ASP A 36 -2.13 -1.15 24.65
N ASN A 37 -1.51 -0.03 24.25
CA ASN A 37 -0.31 -0.11 23.44
C ASN A 37 0.90 -0.58 24.26
N LYS A 38 1.35 -1.80 24.00
CA LYS A 38 2.55 -2.37 24.64
C LYS A 38 3.81 -2.26 23.76
N ILE A 39 3.69 -1.72 22.55
CA ILE A 39 4.79 -1.66 21.59
C ILE A 39 5.64 -0.43 21.90
N LYS A 40 6.95 -0.64 22.05
CA LYS A 40 7.93 0.44 22.24
C LYS A 40 8.08 1.24 20.95
N ILE A 41 7.97 2.56 21.07
CA ILE A 41 8.13 3.47 19.93
C ILE A 41 9.63 3.68 19.65
N PRO A 42 10.12 3.38 18.44
CA PRO A 42 11.52 3.62 18.08
C PRO A 42 11.72 5.09 17.71
N SER A 43 11.85 5.97 18.70
CA SER A 43 12.00 7.43 18.50
C SER A 43 13.19 7.84 17.61
N GLY A 44 14.19 6.97 17.48
CA GLY A 44 15.33 7.17 16.56
C GLY A 44 14.99 6.97 15.09
N SER A 45 13.90 6.25 14.77
CA SER A 45 13.52 5.89 13.41
C SER A 45 13.17 7.12 12.57
N PRO A 46 13.66 7.21 11.31
CA PRO A 46 13.30 8.30 10.41
C PRO A 46 11.79 8.32 10.09
N ILE A 47 11.10 7.17 10.16
CA ILE A 47 9.65 7.07 9.97
C ILE A 47 8.91 7.81 11.10
N ILE A 48 9.30 7.61 12.37
CA ILE A 48 8.70 8.34 13.50
C ILE A 48 9.05 9.82 13.43
N LYS A 49 10.29 10.18 13.08
CA LYS A 49 10.72 11.58 12.98
C LYS A 49 9.99 12.36 11.88
N ASN A 50 9.61 11.68 10.80
CA ASN A 50 8.89 12.27 9.68
C ASN A 50 7.36 12.23 9.82
N LEU A 51 6.86 11.57 10.87
CA LEU A 51 5.43 11.60 11.17
C LEU A 51 4.96 13.05 11.30
N ASN A 52 3.86 13.39 10.65
CA ASN A 52 3.27 14.74 10.59
C ASN A 52 4.12 15.82 9.90
N LYS A 53 5.26 15.48 9.28
CA LYS A 53 6.01 16.44 8.48
C LYS A 53 5.38 16.60 7.10
N VAL A 54 5.52 17.79 6.52
CA VAL A 54 5.17 18.04 5.11
C VAL A 54 6.11 17.21 4.24
N TRP A 55 5.54 16.64 3.18
CA TRP A 55 6.31 15.85 2.24
C TRP A 55 7.41 16.69 1.58
N ASN A 56 8.63 16.14 1.59
CA ASN A 56 9.81 16.66 0.93
C ASN A 56 10.56 15.55 0.19
N LEU A 57 10.84 15.76 -1.10
CA LEU A 57 11.54 14.79 -1.96
C LEU A 57 12.91 14.37 -1.41
N LYS A 58 13.64 15.28 -0.74
CA LYS A 58 14.98 15.01 -0.21
C LYS A 58 15.01 13.90 0.84
N ASN A 59 13.87 13.56 1.45
CA ASN A 59 13.78 12.48 2.44
C ASN A 59 14.00 11.08 1.85
N PHE A 60 13.89 10.92 0.53
CA PHE A 60 14.22 9.67 -0.16
C PHE A 60 15.71 9.28 -0.07
N LYS A 61 16.61 10.24 0.20
CA LYS A 61 18.04 9.99 0.41
C LYS A 61 18.36 9.36 1.76
N ILE A 62 17.38 9.24 2.64
CA ILE A 62 17.57 8.65 3.97
C ILE A 62 17.01 7.22 3.89
N PRO A 63 17.84 6.17 4.02
CA PRO A 63 17.37 4.79 4.01
C PRO A 63 16.28 4.55 5.06
N ARG A 64 15.25 3.76 4.71
CA ARG A 64 14.16 3.40 5.61
C ARG A 64 13.89 1.91 5.64
N GLN A 65 14.12 1.31 6.79
CA GLN A 65 13.52 0.04 7.15
C GLN A 65 12.16 0.29 7.83
N PRO A 66 11.09 -0.43 7.46
CA PRO A 66 9.83 -0.39 8.19
C PRO A 66 10.00 -0.66 9.68
N ILE A 67 9.13 -0.06 10.49
CA ILE A 67 9.08 -0.33 11.92
C ILE A 67 8.22 -1.58 12.14
N SER A 68 8.84 -2.61 12.70
CA SER A 68 8.11 -3.77 13.20
C SER A 68 7.26 -3.40 14.41
N LEU A 69 5.99 -3.79 14.38
CA LEU A 69 5.06 -3.79 15.50
C LEU A 69 4.93 -5.19 16.12
N GLY A 70 5.78 -6.13 15.68
CA GLY A 70 5.78 -7.53 16.09
C GLY A 70 4.87 -8.42 15.24
N ILE A 71 5.06 -9.72 15.45
CA ILE A 71 4.23 -10.78 14.87
C ILE A 71 2.93 -10.87 15.66
N ILE A 72 1.78 -10.92 14.98
CA ILE A 72 0.50 -11.09 15.67
C ILE A 72 0.45 -12.44 16.40
N PRO A 73 -0.21 -12.52 17.58
CA PRO A 73 -0.27 -13.75 18.37
C PRO A 73 -0.79 -14.95 17.57
N THR A 74 -0.26 -16.15 17.84
CA THR A 74 -0.62 -17.38 17.11
C THR A 74 -2.13 -17.65 17.08
N PHE A 75 -2.86 -17.31 18.15
CA PHE A 75 -4.31 -17.48 18.19
C PHE A 75 -5.07 -16.51 17.26
N GLU A 76 -4.48 -15.36 16.89
CA GLU A 76 -5.03 -14.41 15.91
C GLU A 76 -4.66 -14.82 14.47
N GLN A 77 -3.54 -15.54 14.25
CA GLN A 77 -3.06 -15.90 12.92
C GLN A 77 -4.08 -16.75 12.14
N GLY A 78 -4.69 -17.74 12.77
CA GLY A 78 -5.72 -18.57 12.13
C GLY A 78 -6.96 -17.76 11.72
N GLN A 79 -7.34 -16.77 12.53
CA GLN A 79 -8.45 -15.87 12.21
C GLN A 79 -8.08 -14.88 11.10
N PHE A 80 -6.84 -14.38 11.08
CA PHE A 80 -6.34 -13.49 10.05
C PHE A 80 -6.35 -14.17 8.68
N SER A 81 -5.90 -15.42 8.61
CA SER A 81 -5.81 -16.21 7.36
C SER A 81 -7.13 -16.84 6.92
N LEU A 82 -8.20 -16.71 7.72
CA LEU A 82 -9.51 -17.25 7.36
C LEU A 82 -10.00 -16.59 6.07
N GLN A 83 -10.36 -17.40 5.08
CA GLN A 83 -10.84 -16.90 3.80
C GLN A 83 -12.27 -16.39 3.90
N GLY A 84 -12.59 -15.42 3.02
CA GLY A 84 -13.93 -14.89 2.87
C GLY A 84 -14.06 -13.41 3.19
N ILE A 85 -12.95 -12.69 3.39
CA ILE A 85 -13.01 -11.22 3.47
C ILE A 85 -13.22 -10.66 2.06
N PRO A 86 -14.21 -9.79 1.82
CA PRO A 86 -14.34 -9.13 0.53
C PRO A 86 -13.11 -8.27 0.24
N ARG A 87 -12.60 -8.37 -0.98
CA ARG A 87 -11.48 -7.54 -1.44
C ARG A 87 -11.87 -6.07 -1.43
N THR A 88 -11.08 -5.24 -0.75
CA THR A 88 -11.27 -3.79 -0.70
C THR A 88 -10.04 -3.04 -1.14
N LEU A 89 -10.27 -1.85 -1.69
CA LEU A 89 -9.23 -0.91 -2.03
C LEU A 89 -9.56 0.43 -1.37
N ASP A 90 -8.67 0.92 -0.53
CA ASP A 90 -8.70 2.29 0.00
C ASP A 90 -10.07 2.70 0.56
N MET A 91 -10.71 1.78 1.30
CA MET A 91 -11.99 2.00 1.94
C MET A 91 -11.80 2.88 3.18
N PRO A 92 -12.42 4.06 3.30
CA PRO A 92 -12.28 4.85 4.51
C PRO A 92 -12.95 4.12 5.68
N ILE A 93 -12.19 3.88 6.74
CA ILE A 93 -12.68 3.32 8.01
C ILE A 93 -12.58 4.33 9.15
N LYS A 94 -11.97 5.49 8.94
CA LYS A 94 -11.94 6.63 9.87
C LYS A 94 -11.92 7.93 9.08
N PHE A 95 -12.68 8.92 9.53
CA PHE A 95 -12.61 10.31 9.05
C PHE A 95 -11.86 11.18 10.08
N PRO A 96 -11.38 12.37 9.69
CA PRO A 96 -10.94 13.37 10.66
C PRO A 96 -12.01 13.61 11.72
N GLY A 97 -11.61 13.59 12.99
CA GLY A 97 -12.46 13.78 14.16
C GLY A 97 -13.47 12.66 14.45
N SER A 98 -13.44 11.53 13.74
CA SER A 98 -14.32 10.38 14.02
C SER A 98 -13.57 9.21 14.64
N GLU A 99 -14.34 8.35 15.28
CA GLU A 99 -13.97 6.97 15.58
C GLU A 99 -13.79 6.14 14.31
N PHE A 100 -13.26 4.93 14.47
CA PHE A 100 -13.23 3.95 13.38
C PHE A 100 -14.60 3.30 13.21
N ARG A 101 -15.05 3.13 11.96
CA ARG A 101 -16.27 2.44 11.58
C ARG A 101 -15.96 1.38 10.53
N VAL A 102 -16.13 0.12 10.88
CA VAL A 102 -15.73 -1.00 10.03
C VAL A 102 -16.93 -1.91 9.77
N PRO A 103 -17.30 -2.16 8.49
CA PRO A 103 -18.42 -3.05 8.16
C PRO A 103 -18.24 -4.47 8.70
N LYS A 104 -19.36 -5.16 8.98
CA LYS A 104 -19.37 -6.46 9.66
C LYS A 104 -18.61 -7.57 8.91
N GLU A 105 -18.45 -7.42 7.59
CA GLU A 105 -17.68 -8.34 6.74
C GLU A 105 -16.20 -8.44 7.15
N PHE A 106 -15.68 -7.44 7.86
CA PHE A 106 -14.28 -7.40 8.32
C PHE A 106 -14.14 -7.71 9.82
N ARG A 107 -15.16 -8.33 10.45
CA ARG A 107 -15.13 -8.63 11.89
C ARG A 107 -13.89 -9.42 12.31
N GLN A 108 -13.36 -10.28 11.44
CA GLN A 108 -12.16 -11.04 11.71
C GLN A 108 -10.88 -10.19 11.86
N LEU A 109 -10.88 -8.97 11.31
CA LEU A 109 -9.76 -8.04 11.40
C LEU A 109 -9.83 -7.12 12.63
N PHE A 110 -10.84 -7.27 13.50
CA PHE A 110 -11.01 -6.41 14.67
C PHE A 110 -9.73 -6.33 15.54
N PRO A 111 -9.07 -7.44 15.94
CA PRO A 111 -7.86 -7.36 16.79
C PRO A 111 -6.72 -6.60 16.11
N LEU A 112 -6.53 -6.80 14.81
CA LEU A 112 -5.52 -6.12 14.02
C LEU A 112 -5.78 -4.61 13.93
N ILE A 113 -7.01 -4.21 13.59
CA ILE A 113 -7.37 -2.80 13.46
C ILE A 113 -7.28 -2.10 14.82
N GLN A 114 -7.72 -2.76 15.90
CA GLN A 114 -7.58 -2.23 17.26
C GLN A 114 -6.11 -2.01 17.64
N ARG A 115 -5.22 -2.96 17.34
CA ARG A 115 -3.78 -2.84 17.58
C ARG A 115 -3.19 -1.64 16.84
N ILE A 116 -3.54 -1.46 15.57
CA ILE A 116 -3.09 -0.34 14.75
C ILE A 116 -3.64 0.98 15.32
N ALA A 117 -4.92 1.05 15.65
CA ALA A 117 -5.56 2.24 16.23
C ALA A 117 -4.88 2.66 17.55
N ASN A 118 -4.61 1.70 18.44
CA ASN A 118 -3.91 1.94 19.70
C ASN A 118 -2.52 2.52 19.46
N TYR A 119 -1.72 1.86 18.61
CA TYR A 119 -0.36 2.31 18.29
C TYR A 119 -0.35 3.69 17.62
N GLU A 120 -1.23 3.90 16.64
CA GLU A 120 -1.37 5.17 15.93
C GLU A 120 -1.70 6.31 16.89
N ARG A 121 -2.65 6.11 17.81
CA ARG A 121 -3.02 7.13 18.81
C ARG A 121 -1.82 7.50 19.69
N VAL A 122 -0.91 6.56 19.96
CA VAL A 122 0.30 6.83 20.76
C VAL A 122 1.34 7.61 19.96
N ILE A 123 1.61 7.25 18.70
CA ILE A 123 2.67 7.90 17.91
C ILE A 123 2.22 9.23 17.30
N ASN A 124 0.93 9.37 16.99
CA ASN A 124 0.37 10.50 16.25
C ASN A 124 -0.53 11.40 17.11
N LYS A 125 -0.21 11.56 18.40
CA LYS A 125 -1.10 12.24 19.38
C LYS A 125 -1.63 13.60 18.93
N SER A 126 -0.78 14.43 18.33
CA SER A 126 -1.11 15.81 17.98
C SER A 126 -2.00 15.93 16.74
N CYS A 127 -1.96 14.94 15.84
CA CYS A 127 -2.58 15.06 14.52
C CYS A 127 -3.52 13.89 14.21
N TYR A 128 -3.66 12.91 15.10
CA TYR A 128 -4.51 11.73 14.94
C TYR A 128 -5.92 12.04 14.39
N ASP A 129 -6.53 13.11 14.92
CA ASP A 129 -7.88 13.54 14.55
C ASP A 129 -7.95 14.30 13.23
N GLU A 130 -6.81 14.58 12.58
CA GLU A 130 -6.75 15.22 11.27
C GLU A 130 -6.59 14.23 10.11
N TYR A 131 -6.36 12.95 10.43
CA TYR A 131 -6.14 11.90 9.44
C TYR A 131 -7.41 11.09 9.18
N TYR A 132 -7.64 10.80 7.90
CA TYR A 132 -8.41 9.63 7.48
C TYR A 132 -7.60 8.36 7.76
N CYS A 133 -8.29 7.23 7.93
CA CYS A 133 -7.68 5.90 7.79
C CYS A 133 -8.41 5.14 6.70
N TYR A 134 -7.65 4.59 5.76
CA TYR A 134 -8.13 3.80 4.63
C TYR A 134 -7.68 2.35 4.76
N MET A 135 -8.57 1.39 4.54
CA MET A 135 -8.29 -0.03 4.58
C MET A 135 -8.34 -0.64 3.18
N SER A 136 -7.32 -1.42 2.85
CA SER A 136 -7.30 -2.32 1.70
C SER A 136 -7.10 -3.74 2.19
N VAL A 137 -7.87 -4.68 1.63
CA VAL A 137 -7.77 -6.11 1.90
C VAL A 137 -7.72 -6.85 0.58
N ASP A 138 -6.79 -7.80 0.46
CA ASP A 138 -6.70 -8.70 -0.69
C ASP A 138 -6.50 -10.13 -0.20
N GLN A 139 -7.45 -11.01 -0.51
CA GLN A 139 -7.39 -12.44 -0.26
C GLN A 139 -7.48 -13.17 -1.59
N ALA A 140 -6.43 -13.89 -1.97
CA ALA A 140 -6.40 -14.61 -3.22
C ALA A 140 -5.38 -15.75 -3.22
N LEU A 141 -5.61 -16.74 -4.09
CA LEU A 141 -4.57 -17.65 -4.51
C LEU A 141 -3.61 -16.91 -5.46
N VAL A 142 -2.36 -16.77 -5.03
CA VAL A 142 -1.26 -16.23 -5.83
C VAL A 142 -0.58 -17.40 -6.54
N LYS A 143 -0.63 -17.41 -7.87
CA LYS A 143 0.00 -18.47 -8.66
C LYS A 143 1.52 -18.38 -8.60
N ALA A 144 2.20 -19.51 -8.79
CA ALA A 144 3.65 -19.53 -8.94
C ALA A 144 4.11 -18.54 -10.05
N GLY A 145 5.14 -17.76 -9.76
CA GLY A 145 5.72 -16.78 -10.67
C GLY A 145 4.91 -15.50 -10.88
N VAL A 146 3.86 -15.22 -10.09
CA VAL A 146 3.11 -13.95 -10.16
C VAL A 146 3.08 -13.23 -8.82
N LEU A 147 2.85 -11.91 -8.87
CA LEU A 147 2.57 -11.10 -7.68
C LEU A 147 1.06 -11.06 -7.44
N GLN A 148 0.62 -11.01 -6.17
CA GLN A 148 -0.80 -10.79 -5.86
C GLN A 148 -1.28 -9.43 -6.39
N ARG A 149 -0.43 -8.40 -6.24
CA ARG A 149 -0.67 -7.04 -6.70
C ARG A 149 0.54 -6.58 -7.51
N GLU A 150 0.34 -6.48 -8.82
CA GLU A 150 1.38 -6.14 -9.78
C GLU A 150 1.65 -4.63 -9.77
N ALA A 151 2.80 -4.24 -9.26
CA ALA A 151 3.31 -2.88 -9.31
C ALA A 151 4.83 -2.88 -9.45
N PRO A 152 5.42 -1.86 -10.11
CA PRO A 152 6.86 -1.59 -10.00
C PRO A 152 7.25 -1.29 -8.54
N ALA A 153 8.54 -1.12 -8.26
CA ALA A 153 8.96 -0.52 -7.00
C ALA A 153 8.28 0.85 -6.83
N HIS A 154 7.63 1.06 -5.69
CA HIS A 154 6.81 2.23 -5.45
C HIS A 154 6.80 2.62 -3.97
N VAL A 155 6.15 3.74 -3.67
CA VAL A 155 5.79 4.14 -2.32
C VAL A 155 4.28 4.35 -2.24
N ASP A 156 3.75 4.23 -1.04
CA ASP A 156 2.41 4.71 -0.75
C ASP A 156 2.43 6.24 -0.55
N GLY A 157 1.33 6.90 -0.89
CA GLY A 157 1.16 8.33 -0.63
C GLY A 157 2.05 9.28 -1.42
N PHE A 158 2.73 8.82 -2.49
CA PHE A 158 3.50 9.71 -3.37
C PHE A 158 2.67 10.92 -3.79
N GLN A 159 3.26 12.12 -3.73
CA GLN A 159 2.53 13.35 -3.99
C GLN A 159 2.66 13.79 -5.46
N GLY A 160 3.85 13.76 -6.06
CA GLY A 160 4.05 14.17 -7.44
C GLY A 160 3.63 15.63 -7.70
N ALA A 161 3.64 16.06 -8.96
CA ALA A 161 3.34 17.45 -9.31
C ALA A 161 1.90 17.90 -9.01
N ARG A 162 0.96 16.95 -8.86
CA ARG A 162 -0.46 17.24 -8.60
C ARG A 162 -0.68 18.00 -7.30
N TRP A 163 0.12 17.74 -6.27
CA TRP A 163 -0.05 18.36 -4.96
C TRP A 163 0.93 19.51 -4.80
N ASN A 164 0.41 20.72 -4.96
CA ASN A 164 1.14 21.96 -4.74
C ASN A 164 0.19 22.98 -4.06
N PRO A 165 0.45 23.38 -2.80
CA PRO A 165 1.57 22.97 -1.96
C PRO A 165 1.51 21.48 -1.58
N LYS A 166 2.67 20.92 -1.24
CA LYS A 166 2.77 19.58 -0.65
C LYS A 166 2.06 19.56 0.69
N VAL A 167 1.52 18.40 1.05
CA VAL A 167 0.84 18.18 2.34
C VAL A 167 1.63 17.20 3.21
N ARG A 168 1.14 16.94 4.42
CA ARG A 168 1.76 15.97 5.33
C ARG A 168 1.93 14.60 4.70
N CYS A 169 3.00 13.92 5.10
CA CYS A 169 3.29 12.56 4.71
C CYS A 169 2.16 11.61 5.12
N ASN A 170 1.86 10.66 4.24
CA ASN A 170 1.10 9.48 4.60
C ASN A 170 2.03 8.50 5.35
N HIS A 171 1.41 7.62 6.12
CA HIS A 171 2.04 6.43 6.64
C HIS A 171 1.06 5.27 6.61
N THR A 172 1.60 4.07 6.59
CA THR A 172 0.86 2.86 6.27
C THR A 172 1.30 1.71 7.15
N TYR A 173 0.32 0.96 7.66
CA TYR A 173 0.51 -0.32 8.32
C TYR A 173 0.23 -1.46 7.34
N VAL A 174 1.12 -2.44 7.24
CA VAL A 174 1.01 -3.58 6.33
C VAL A 174 1.27 -4.88 7.07
N ILE A 175 0.47 -5.90 6.76
CA ILE A 175 0.66 -7.27 7.24
C ILE A 175 0.18 -8.26 6.17
N SER A 176 0.83 -9.42 6.12
CA SER A 176 0.34 -10.58 5.37
C SER A 176 0.70 -11.90 6.03
N ASP A 177 -0.12 -12.91 5.80
CA ASP A 177 0.08 -14.30 6.27
C ASP A 177 1.14 -15.05 5.45
N ALA A 178 1.30 -14.68 4.17
CA ALA A 178 2.26 -15.23 3.24
C ALA A 178 2.81 -14.13 2.31
N LEU A 179 3.95 -14.42 1.69
CA LEU A 179 4.65 -13.52 0.74
C LEU A 179 4.72 -12.06 1.25
N PRO A 180 5.42 -11.80 2.37
CA PRO A 180 5.50 -10.45 2.94
C PRO A 180 6.08 -9.44 1.95
N THR A 181 5.60 -8.20 1.98
CA THR A 181 6.08 -7.13 1.09
C THR A 181 7.60 -6.99 1.19
N ALA A 182 8.29 -6.86 0.05
CA ALA A 182 9.71 -6.57 0.00
C ALA A 182 9.94 -5.06 0.10
N TYR A 183 10.91 -4.66 0.92
CA TYR A 183 11.29 -3.26 1.14
C TYR A 183 12.74 -3.03 0.71
N TYR A 184 13.05 -1.87 0.16
CA TYR A 184 14.40 -1.55 -0.31
C TYR A 184 15.03 -0.52 0.63
N HIS A 185 15.90 -1.01 1.53
CA HIS A 185 16.52 -0.20 2.57
C HIS A 185 17.78 0.50 2.05
N GLN A 186 17.61 1.40 1.08
CA GLN A 186 18.69 2.15 0.43
C GLN A 186 18.30 3.62 0.25
N PRO A 187 19.26 4.54 0.03
CA PRO A 187 18.93 5.89 -0.40
C PRO A 187 18.47 5.87 -1.86
N PHE A 188 17.59 6.81 -2.22
CA PHE A 188 17.17 7.05 -3.59
C PHE A 188 17.52 8.48 -4.01
N GLU A 189 18.34 8.60 -5.05
CA GLU A 189 18.79 9.89 -5.60
C GLU A 189 17.77 10.40 -6.61
N LEU A 190 16.96 11.39 -6.21
CA LEU A 190 15.83 11.86 -7.01
C LEU A 190 15.85 13.36 -7.31
N ASP A 191 16.91 14.08 -6.90
CA ASP A 191 16.95 15.54 -6.95
C ASP A 191 16.84 16.11 -8.38
N ASP A 192 17.30 15.35 -9.38
CA ASP A 192 17.27 15.75 -10.79
C ASP A 192 15.95 15.38 -11.50
N LEU A 193 15.02 14.71 -10.80
CA LEU A 193 13.74 14.32 -11.37
C LEU A 193 12.70 15.43 -11.26
N ASP A 194 12.00 15.68 -12.37
CA ASP A 194 10.82 16.53 -12.42
C ASP A 194 9.55 15.71 -12.17
N GLU A 195 8.84 16.00 -11.08
CA GLU A 195 7.58 15.35 -10.68
C GLU A 195 6.43 15.49 -11.69
N ALA A 196 6.53 16.44 -12.65
CA ALA A 196 5.54 16.64 -13.71
C ALA A 196 5.88 15.88 -15.00
N ARG A 197 7.13 15.39 -15.13
CA ARG A 197 7.64 14.79 -16.37
C ARG A 197 8.12 13.36 -16.18
N HIS A 198 8.81 13.05 -15.10
CA HIS A 198 9.49 11.78 -14.91
C HIS A 198 8.65 10.78 -14.10
N ASN A 199 8.75 9.51 -14.47
CA ASN A 199 8.12 8.42 -13.73
C ASN A 199 9.06 7.92 -12.62
N PHE A 200 8.76 8.30 -11.39
CA PHE A 200 9.56 7.97 -10.21
C PHE A 200 9.60 6.47 -9.93
N PHE A 201 8.56 5.70 -10.30
CA PHE A 201 8.53 4.26 -10.05
C PHE A 201 9.49 3.49 -10.96
N TRP A 202 9.70 3.99 -12.18
CA TRP A 202 10.73 3.46 -13.08
C TRP A 202 12.12 3.78 -12.57
N GLU A 203 12.32 4.98 -11.98
CA GLU A 203 13.59 5.33 -11.37
C GLU A 203 13.88 4.49 -10.12
N PHE A 204 12.88 4.17 -9.30
CA PHE A 204 13.03 3.22 -8.19
C PHE A 204 13.48 1.84 -8.69
N ASN A 205 12.84 1.29 -9.73
CA ASN A 205 13.27 0.03 -10.33
C ASN A 205 14.73 0.10 -10.78
N ARG A 206 15.13 1.19 -11.45
CA ARG A 206 16.50 1.40 -11.94
C ARG A 206 17.53 1.38 -10.82
N GLN A 207 17.31 2.16 -9.77
CA GLN A 207 18.25 2.24 -8.64
C GLN A 207 18.30 0.96 -7.81
N VAL A 208 17.18 0.23 -7.70
CA VAL A 208 17.18 -1.12 -7.10
C VAL A 208 17.99 -2.09 -7.98
N ALA A 209 17.79 -2.06 -9.30
CA ALA A 209 18.51 -2.92 -10.24
C ALA A 209 20.02 -2.65 -10.27
N MET A 210 20.46 -1.39 -10.14
CA MET A 210 21.87 -1.00 -10.05
C MET A 210 22.60 -1.62 -8.85
N THR A 211 21.87 -1.94 -7.79
CA THR A 211 22.43 -2.63 -6.60
C THR A 211 22.14 -4.13 -6.63
N ASN A 212 21.60 -4.66 -7.72
CA ASN A 212 21.15 -6.06 -7.82
C ASN A 212 20.21 -6.47 -6.67
N SER A 213 19.37 -5.53 -6.21
CA SER A 213 18.51 -5.68 -5.03
C SER A 213 19.25 -6.06 -3.73
N GLU A 214 20.51 -5.67 -3.56
CA GLU A 214 21.33 -6.00 -2.37
C GLU A 214 20.66 -5.57 -1.06
N PHE A 215 19.97 -4.43 -1.06
CA PHE A 215 19.36 -3.83 0.13
C PHE A 215 17.91 -4.27 0.36
N VAL A 216 17.48 -5.39 -0.22
CA VAL A 216 16.14 -5.91 0.00
C VAL A 216 15.99 -6.43 1.43
N TRP A 217 14.90 -6.06 2.08
CA TRP A 217 14.51 -6.52 3.41
C TRP A 217 13.09 -7.08 3.36
N TYR A 218 12.86 -8.15 4.12
CA TYR A 218 11.57 -8.82 4.24
C TYR A 218 11.17 -8.90 5.72
N PRO A 219 9.93 -8.56 6.07
CA PRO A 219 9.38 -8.94 7.36
C PRO A 219 9.06 -10.43 7.40
N ALA A 220 8.88 -10.96 8.62
CA ALA A 220 8.32 -12.28 8.84
C ALA A 220 6.84 -12.33 8.42
N GLN A 221 6.34 -13.55 8.17
CA GLN A 221 4.91 -13.77 8.05
C GLN A 221 4.19 -13.33 9.33
N TYR A 222 2.99 -12.76 9.17
CA TYR A 222 2.18 -12.23 10.26
C TYR A 222 2.81 -11.06 11.04
N GLU A 223 3.92 -10.51 10.54
CA GLU A 223 4.53 -9.32 11.14
C GLU A 223 3.82 -8.05 10.66
N LEU A 224 3.33 -7.27 11.62
CA LEU A 224 2.74 -5.97 11.36
C LEU A 224 3.85 -4.93 11.22
N ASN A 225 3.88 -4.20 10.11
CA ASN A 225 4.92 -3.23 9.82
C ASN A 225 4.35 -1.85 9.52
N LEU A 226 4.95 -0.81 10.10
CA LEU A 226 4.68 0.59 9.78
C LEU A 226 5.74 1.12 8.80
N MET A 227 5.29 1.71 7.71
CA MET A 227 6.10 2.40 6.71
C MET A 227 5.58 3.83 6.46
N ASP A 228 6.44 4.74 5.99
CA ASP A 228 6.03 6.08 5.57
C ASP A 228 6.02 6.21 4.03
N CYS A 229 5.62 7.39 3.54
CA CYS A 229 5.61 7.70 2.11
C CYS A 229 6.98 7.76 1.40
N TYR A 230 8.07 7.42 2.11
CA TYR A 230 9.43 7.33 1.56
C TYR A 230 9.98 5.90 1.56
N THR A 231 9.26 4.95 2.16
CA THR A 231 9.67 3.54 2.16
C THR A 231 9.34 2.90 0.81
N VAL A 232 10.36 2.76 -0.05
CA VAL A 232 10.23 2.08 -1.36
C VAL A 232 10.06 0.59 -1.17
N HIS A 233 9.05 0.02 -1.82
CA HIS A 233 8.67 -1.37 -1.66
C HIS A 233 8.04 -1.98 -2.91
N ARG A 234 7.89 -3.31 -2.91
CA ARG A 234 7.24 -4.07 -3.98
C ARG A 234 6.62 -5.37 -3.42
N GLY A 235 5.60 -5.88 -4.11
CA GLY A 235 5.11 -7.23 -3.84
C GLY A 235 6.17 -8.30 -4.16
N VAL A 236 5.96 -9.50 -3.62
CA VAL A 236 6.85 -10.66 -3.80
C VAL A 236 6.18 -11.67 -4.71
N GLU A 237 6.95 -12.23 -5.65
CA GLU A 237 6.49 -13.32 -6.50
C GLU A 237 6.36 -14.59 -5.67
N ALA A 238 5.26 -15.32 -5.86
CA ALA A 238 5.11 -16.62 -5.22
C ALA A 238 6.01 -17.65 -5.92
N GLU A 239 6.83 -18.39 -5.17
CA GLU A 239 7.62 -19.50 -5.73
C GLU A 239 6.72 -20.71 -6.07
N VAL A 240 5.65 -20.88 -5.30
CA VAL A 240 4.62 -21.91 -5.46
C VAL A 240 3.25 -21.27 -5.32
N ASP A 241 2.21 -21.96 -5.82
CA ASP A 241 0.82 -21.56 -5.59
C ASP A 241 0.57 -21.36 -4.09
N THR A 242 0.30 -20.11 -3.69
CA THR A 242 0.23 -19.69 -2.28
C THR A 242 -1.01 -18.87 -2.06
N TYR A 243 -1.86 -19.25 -1.12
CA TYR A 243 -2.95 -18.38 -0.70
C TYR A 243 -2.43 -17.28 0.22
N ARG A 244 -2.86 -16.04 -0.02
CA ARG A 244 -2.36 -14.87 0.71
C ARG A 244 -3.50 -13.95 1.12
N THR A 245 -3.56 -13.67 2.42
CA THR A 245 -4.26 -12.53 3.01
C THR A 245 -3.27 -11.39 3.19
N TRP A 246 -3.59 -10.25 2.60
CA TRP A 246 -2.83 -9.01 2.75
C TRP A 246 -3.76 -7.90 3.21
N VAL A 247 -3.37 -7.21 4.28
CA VAL A 247 -4.12 -6.08 4.83
C VAL A 247 -3.22 -4.86 4.91
N ARG A 248 -3.79 -3.72 4.52
CA ARG A 248 -3.14 -2.42 4.61
C ARG A 248 -4.07 -1.40 5.23
N LEU A 249 -3.58 -0.66 6.24
CA LEU A 249 -4.22 0.53 6.76
C LEU A 249 -3.35 1.75 6.50
N SER A 250 -3.82 2.68 5.69
CA SER A 250 -3.12 3.91 5.34
C SER A 250 -3.76 5.12 6.03
N PHE A 251 -2.95 5.85 6.77
CA PHE A 251 -3.31 7.13 7.35
C PHE A 251 -2.91 8.23 6.38
N GLU A 252 -3.89 9.05 6.02
CA GLU A 252 -3.73 10.10 5.02
C GLU A 252 -4.57 11.33 5.38
N VAL A 253 -4.04 12.54 5.10
CA VAL A 253 -4.78 13.81 5.29
C VAL A 253 -5.63 14.16 4.07
N ARG A 254 -5.27 13.61 2.90
CA ARG A 254 -5.98 13.74 1.63
C ARG A 254 -7.10 12.70 1.50
N THR A 255 -8.08 13.04 0.68
CA THR A 255 -9.08 12.09 0.24
C THR A 255 -8.52 11.10 -0.79
N PHE A 256 -8.66 9.80 -0.51
CA PHE A 256 -8.47 8.74 -1.50
C PHE A 256 -9.73 8.61 -2.38
N ASP A 257 -9.81 9.44 -3.42
CA ASP A 257 -10.93 9.49 -4.37
C ASP A 257 -10.66 8.75 -5.70
N ARG A 258 -9.80 7.71 -5.70
CA ARG A 258 -9.55 6.95 -6.93
C ARG A 258 -10.78 6.14 -7.32
N LEU A 259 -11.12 6.16 -8.60
CA LEU A 259 -12.12 5.27 -9.18
C LEU A 259 -11.72 3.80 -8.94
N GLY A 260 -12.58 3.07 -8.23
CA GLY A 260 -12.33 1.70 -7.75
C GLY A 260 -12.08 1.58 -6.26
N ASN A 261 -11.94 2.70 -5.55
CA ASN A 261 -11.93 2.68 -4.10
C ASN A 261 -13.29 2.18 -3.58
N THR A 262 -13.24 1.37 -2.53
CA THR A 262 -14.42 0.75 -1.94
C THR A 262 -15.17 1.76 -1.07
N HIS A 263 -16.50 1.77 -1.21
CA HIS A 263 -17.35 2.65 -0.41
C HIS A 263 -17.66 2.01 0.95
N ASN A 264 -17.47 2.76 2.04
CA ASN A 264 -17.90 2.35 3.37
C ASN A 264 -19.28 2.94 3.69
N PRO A 265 -20.36 2.13 3.70
CA PRO A 265 -21.71 2.63 3.90
C PRO A 265 -22.03 3.02 5.36
N MET A 266 -21.09 2.82 6.31
CA MET A 266 -21.19 3.36 7.68
C MET A 266 -20.87 4.86 7.75
N PHE A 267 -20.36 5.45 6.67
CA PHE A 267 -20.18 6.88 6.52
C PHE A 267 -21.13 7.42 5.43
N ASN A 268 -21.73 8.59 5.69
CA ASN A 268 -22.51 9.30 4.67
C ASN A 268 -21.60 10.24 3.88
N TYR A 269 -21.07 9.78 2.76
CA TYR A 269 -20.24 10.59 1.87
C TYR A 269 -20.46 10.21 0.40
N ASN A 270 -20.29 11.20 -0.48
CA ASN A 270 -20.45 11.03 -1.93
C ASN A 270 -19.30 11.73 -2.67
N TRP A 271 -18.07 11.30 -2.40
CA TRP A 271 -16.88 11.87 -3.06
C TRP A 271 -16.93 11.61 -4.56
N LYS A 272 -16.54 12.62 -5.34
CA LYS A 272 -16.35 12.46 -6.78
C LYS A 272 -15.11 11.59 -7.02
N MET A 273 -15.33 10.33 -7.36
CA MET A 273 -14.24 9.43 -7.73
C MET A 273 -13.67 9.80 -9.09
N VAL A 274 -12.34 9.77 -9.23
CA VAL A 274 -11.63 10.14 -10.47
C VAL A 274 -10.61 9.08 -10.87
N GLU A 275 -10.34 8.98 -12.18
CA GLU A 275 -9.24 8.17 -12.69
C GLU A 275 -7.91 8.72 -12.15
N ARG A 276 -7.10 7.88 -11.49
CA ARG A 276 -5.79 8.26 -10.92
C ARG A 276 -4.64 7.39 -11.45
N ASP A 277 -4.82 6.83 -12.63
CA ASP A 277 -3.83 6.00 -13.28
C ASP A 277 -2.63 6.83 -13.74
N ILE A 278 -1.44 6.46 -13.24
CA ILE A 278 -0.15 7.09 -13.55
C ILE A 278 0.14 7.05 -15.06
N GLU A 279 -0.36 6.02 -15.74
CA GLU A 279 -0.29 5.83 -17.19
C GLU A 279 -0.93 7.00 -17.96
N GLY A 280 -1.92 7.66 -17.35
CA GLY A 280 -2.57 8.84 -17.97
C GLY A 280 -1.76 10.12 -17.90
N LEU A 281 -0.73 10.15 -17.06
CA LEU A 281 0.09 11.35 -16.87
C LEU A 281 1.13 11.52 -17.97
N LYS A 282 1.31 10.51 -18.85
CA LYS A 282 2.31 10.52 -19.94
C LYS A 282 3.73 10.83 -19.44
N LEU A 283 4.06 10.34 -18.25
CA LEU A 283 5.38 10.46 -17.66
C LEU A 283 6.39 9.63 -18.47
N VAL A 284 7.63 10.08 -18.52
CA VAL A 284 8.73 9.42 -19.25
C VAL A 284 9.81 8.91 -18.28
N ALA A 285 10.66 8.02 -18.75
CA ALA A 285 11.84 7.59 -17.98
C ALA A 285 12.81 8.76 -17.81
N PHE A 286 13.42 8.86 -16.63
CA PHE A 286 14.48 9.83 -16.36
C PHE A 286 15.74 9.49 -17.17
N ASP A 287 16.19 8.24 -17.08
CA ASP A 287 17.22 7.66 -17.93
C ASP A 287 16.56 6.82 -19.05
N PRO A 288 16.44 7.34 -20.29
CA PRO A 288 15.82 6.59 -21.39
C PRO A 288 16.71 5.46 -21.90
N THR A 289 18.00 5.43 -21.51
CA THR A 289 18.98 4.43 -21.97
C THR A 289 19.01 3.19 -21.08
N CYS A 290 18.33 3.22 -19.93
CA CYS A 290 18.25 2.07 -19.04
C CYS A 290 17.48 0.90 -19.67
N GLU A 291 17.69 -0.30 -19.10
CA GLU A 291 17.04 -1.53 -19.56
C GLU A 291 15.52 -1.34 -19.68
N PRO A 292 14.90 -1.60 -20.85
CA PRO A 292 13.49 -1.32 -21.09
C PRO A 292 12.53 -1.92 -20.06
N SER A 293 12.84 -3.11 -19.50
CA SER A 293 11.97 -3.76 -18.52
C SER A 293 11.82 -2.96 -17.23
N LEU A 294 12.77 -2.07 -16.90
CA LEU A 294 12.75 -1.24 -15.71
C LEU A 294 11.82 -0.02 -15.86
N ARG A 295 11.46 0.32 -17.10
CA ARG A 295 10.72 1.53 -17.47
C ARG A 295 9.40 1.28 -18.19
N VAL A 296 8.73 0.19 -17.83
CA VAL A 296 7.39 -0.16 -18.32
C VAL A 296 6.53 -0.68 -17.17
N PHE A 297 5.21 -0.57 -17.30
CA PHE A 297 4.29 -1.18 -16.35
C PHE A 297 4.11 -2.68 -16.65
N PRO A 298 3.65 -3.49 -15.67
CA PRO A 298 3.50 -4.93 -15.87
C PRO A 298 2.57 -5.32 -17.04
N HIS A 299 1.65 -4.45 -17.45
CA HIS A 299 0.71 -4.69 -18.53
C HIS A 299 1.18 -4.12 -19.89
N GLU A 300 2.39 -3.59 -19.96
CA GLU A 300 3.01 -3.05 -21.18
C GLU A 300 4.18 -3.95 -21.60
N GLY A 301 4.39 -4.14 -22.90
CA GLY A 301 5.58 -4.74 -23.47
C GLY A 301 6.81 -3.84 -23.33
N LEU A 302 7.99 -4.34 -23.68
CA LEU A 302 9.26 -3.59 -23.56
C LEU A 302 9.31 -2.34 -24.44
N ASP A 303 8.46 -2.26 -25.46
CA ASP A 303 8.28 -1.10 -26.33
C ASP A 303 7.24 -0.10 -25.80
N GLY A 304 6.62 -0.37 -24.64
CA GLY A 304 5.54 0.41 -24.05
C GLY A 304 4.15 0.13 -24.64
N SER A 305 4.02 -0.79 -25.60
CA SER A 305 2.72 -1.18 -26.14
C SER A 305 1.93 -2.06 -25.16
N PRO A 306 0.59 -2.10 -25.18
CA PRO A 306 -0.16 -2.99 -24.30
C PRO A 306 0.17 -4.47 -24.56
N ASN A 307 0.42 -5.24 -23.49
CA ASN A 307 0.60 -6.69 -23.57
C ASN A 307 -0.70 -7.40 -23.98
N LYS A 308 -0.55 -8.58 -24.61
CA LYS A 308 -1.68 -9.52 -24.77
C LYS A 308 -2.23 -9.92 -23.40
N PRO A 309 -3.55 -10.20 -23.28
CA PRO A 309 -4.12 -10.70 -22.03
C PRO A 309 -3.34 -11.91 -21.50
N GLY A 310 -2.96 -11.87 -20.22
CA GLY A 310 -2.17 -12.92 -19.56
C GLY A 310 -0.65 -12.74 -19.65
N ASN A 311 -0.14 -11.95 -20.59
CA ASN A 311 1.28 -11.62 -20.65
C ASN A 311 1.59 -10.43 -19.74
N LYS A 312 2.68 -10.53 -19.00
CA LYS A 312 3.16 -9.45 -18.14
C LYS A 312 4.64 -9.24 -18.30
N THR A 313 5.05 -7.97 -18.32
CA THR A 313 6.46 -7.61 -18.24
C THR A 313 6.89 -7.53 -16.78
N LYS A 314 8.05 -8.10 -16.47
CA LYS A 314 8.62 -8.07 -15.13
C LYS A 314 9.84 -7.17 -15.14
N PRO A 315 9.94 -6.16 -14.25
CA PRO A 315 11.15 -5.39 -14.13
C PRO A 315 12.28 -6.29 -13.65
N ASN A 316 13.38 -6.29 -14.37
CA ASN A 316 14.57 -7.08 -14.08
C ASN A 316 15.39 -6.40 -12.97
N LEU A 317 14.96 -6.55 -11.72
CA LEU A 317 15.61 -5.93 -10.56
C LEU A 317 16.92 -6.62 -10.12
N LYS A 318 17.27 -7.70 -10.82
CA LYS A 318 18.52 -8.46 -10.64
C LYS A 318 19.16 -8.73 -12.00
N PRO A 319 19.53 -7.67 -12.74
CA PRO A 319 20.21 -7.86 -14.01
C PRO A 319 21.52 -8.55 -13.69
N LYS A 320 21.65 -9.82 -14.09
CA LYS A 320 22.81 -10.66 -13.77
C LYS A 320 24.12 -9.88 -14.01
N GLY A 321 25.04 -9.98 -13.05
CA GLY A 321 26.44 -9.63 -13.26
C GLY A 321 27.08 -10.48 -14.35
#